data_AF-A0A916ELB0-F1
#
_entry.id   AF-A0A916ELB0-F1
#
_cell.length_a   1.000
_cell.length_b   1.000
_cell.length_c   1.000
_cell.angle_alpha   90.00
_cell.angle_beta   90.00
_cell.angle_gamma   90.00
#
_symmetry.space_group_name_H-M   'P 1'
#
loop_
_entity.id
_entity.type
_entity.pdbx_description
1 polymer ?
#
loop_
_entity_poly.entity_id
_entity_poly.type
_entity_poly.pdbx_seq_one_letter_code
_entity_poly.pdbx_strand_id
1 'polypeptide(L)'
;MSAISIAMNIELPMKLVKYPGSRNTRHKLSFADKTMRHTTKLESLIRKICKDQDFLIAKDAHWIDYWLNKFNKYNDDYRRKEYDKFIDKYEELIIPTYDLFRDTWINNVKGVVKQRSKIDKNFLQAQRLSKIQENIEKRCNIIHSDIPKWLLSTQDAVKEHIIIDRAVISNKNESVRLAIDPKTIRIYAKDTFAGILRKRNTKSIEQDAFWSNIYRPKGEFTECMANLMDEITLEEWQRTLELTNLAPLY
;
A
#
# COMPACT_ATOMS: atom_id res chain seq x y z
N MET A 1 -0.09 -44.03 -11.37
CA MET A 1 -0.14 -43.08 -10.24
C MET A 1 -0.63 -41.76 -10.79
N SER A 2 -1.74 -41.23 -10.28
CA SER A 2 -2.28 -39.94 -10.75
C SER A 2 -1.86 -38.86 -9.73
N ALA A 3 -1.08 -37.87 -10.18
CA ALA A 3 -0.59 -36.79 -9.35
C ALA A 3 -1.63 -35.66 -9.30
N ILE A 4 -2.01 -35.25 -8.09
CA ILE A 4 -2.88 -34.08 -7.88
C ILE A 4 -1.95 -32.87 -7.74
N SER A 5 -2.01 -31.95 -8.69
CA SER A 5 -1.39 -30.62 -8.56
C SER A 5 -2.38 -29.68 -7.89
N ILE A 6 -2.11 -29.33 -6.63
CA ILE A 6 -2.87 -28.30 -5.90
C ILE A 6 -2.18 -26.96 -6.16
N ALA A 7 -2.74 -26.15 -7.05
CA ALA A 7 -2.32 -24.76 -7.19
C ALA A 7 -3.05 -23.91 -6.13
N MET A 8 -2.36 -23.55 -5.05
CA MET A 8 -2.84 -22.50 -4.15
C MET A 8 -2.54 -21.14 -4.78
N ASN A 9 -3.56 -20.42 -5.23
CA ASN A 9 -3.42 -19.00 -5.54
C ASN A 9 -3.28 -18.24 -4.22
N ILE A 10 -2.04 -17.87 -3.86
CA ILE A 10 -1.71 -17.00 -2.71
C ILE A 10 -1.85 -15.51 -3.11
N GLU A 11 -2.55 -15.21 -4.21
CA GLU A 11 -2.76 -13.82 -4.62
C GLU A 11 -3.84 -13.20 -3.73
N LEU A 12 -3.42 -12.28 -2.86
CA LEU A 12 -4.29 -11.37 -2.14
C LEU A 12 -5.29 -10.73 -3.13
N PRO A 13 -6.60 -10.64 -2.79
CA PRO A 13 -7.60 -10.12 -3.71
C PRO A 13 -7.35 -8.61 -3.96
N MET A 14 -6.58 -8.30 -5.00
CA MET A 14 -6.41 -6.95 -5.49
C MET A 14 -7.67 -6.57 -6.27
N LYS A 15 -8.48 -5.66 -5.71
CA LYS A 15 -9.56 -5.02 -6.45
C LYS A 15 -8.96 -4.28 -7.65
N LEU A 16 -9.13 -4.83 -8.84
CA LEU A 16 -8.88 -4.13 -10.11
C LEU A 16 -9.91 -3.01 -10.25
N VAL A 17 -9.54 -1.82 -9.81
CA VAL A 17 -10.28 -0.59 -10.11
C VAL A 17 -10.16 -0.33 -11.61
N LYS A 18 -11.22 -0.67 -12.37
CA LYS A 18 -11.34 -0.25 -13.76
C LYS A 18 -11.66 1.24 -13.78
N TYR A 19 -10.68 2.08 -14.12
CA TYR A 19 -10.92 3.49 -14.37
C TYR A 19 -11.74 3.63 -15.66
N PRO A 20 -12.96 4.20 -15.63
CA PRO A 20 -13.68 4.52 -16.85
C PRO A 20 -12.86 5.52 -17.68
N GLY A 21 -12.82 5.30 -19.00
CA GLY A 21 -11.97 6.04 -19.94
C GLY A 21 -11.94 7.54 -19.70
N SER A 22 -10.73 8.08 -19.64
CA SER A 22 -10.42 9.50 -19.43
C SER A 22 -11.11 10.36 -20.49
N ARG A 23 -12.30 10.88 -20.16
CA ARG A 23 -12.91 11.98 -20.91
C ARG A 23 -12.02 13.21 -20.73
N ASN A 24 -11.63 13.85 -21.83
CA ASN A 24 -10.89 15.12 -21.87
C ASN A 24 -11.69 16.24 -21.18
N THR A 25 -11.73 16.20 -19.85
CA THR A 25 -12.21 17.29 -19.02
C THR A 25 -11.03 18.25 -18.91
N ARG A 26 -11.18 19.45 -19.46
CA ARG A 26 -10.22 20.53 -19.18
C ARG A 26 -10.19 20.72 -17.67
N HIS A 27 -9.19 20.16 -17.00
CA HIS A 27 -9.06 20.31 -15.56
C HIS A 27 -8.91 21.79 -15.24
N LYS A 28 -9.83 22.32 -14.43
CA LYS A 28 -9.72 23.67 -13.89
C LYS A 28 -8.41 23.73 -13.12
N LEU A 29 -7.50 24.60 -13.57
CA LEU A 29 -6.21 24.81 -12.91
C LEU A 29 -6.43 25.03 -11.41
N SER A 30 -5.61 24.36 -10.59
CA SER A 30 -5.61 24.60 -9.16
C SER A 30 -5.23 26.07 -8.90
N PHE A 31 -5.54 26.56 -7.70
CA PHE A 31 -5.17 27.93 -7.35
C PHE A 31 -3.65 28.14 -7.43
N ALA A 32 -2.87 27.21 -6.86
CA ALA A 32 -1.41 27.24 -6.91
C ALA A 32 -0.88 27.32 -8.35
N ASP A 33 -1.45 26.52 -9.26
CA ASP A 33 -1.05 26.55 -10.67
C ASP A 33 -1.37 27.89 -11.35
N LYS A 34 -2.45 28.56 -10.92
CA LYS A 34 -2.80 29.90 -11.45
C LYS A 34 -1.83 30.96 -10.97
N THR A 35 -1.52 30.99 -9.67
CA THR A 35 -0.56 31.95 -9.08
C THR A 35 0.81 31.80 -9.74
N MET A 36 1.31 30.57 -9.84
CA MET A 36 2.60 30.29 -10.47
C MET A 36 2.63 30.69 -11.96
N ARG A 37 1.50 30.50 -12.67
CA ARG A 37 1.35 30.97 -14.05
C ARG A 37 1.36 32.49 -14.15
N HIS A 38 0.80 33.21 -13.19
CA HIS A 38 0.85 34.66 -13.14
C HIS A 38 2.29 35.16 -12.92
N THR A 39 3.03 34.57 -11.98
CA THR A 39 4.46 34.83 -11.78
C THR A 39 5.27 34.58 -13.05
N THR A 40 5.01 33.47 -13.74
CA THR A 40 5.68 33.14 -15.02
C THR A 40 5.35 34.14 -16.13
N LYS A 41 4.09 34.61 -16.21
CA LYS A 41 3.68 35.64 -17.18
C LYS A 41 4.38 36.97 -16.91
N LEU A 42 4.48 37.35 -15.64
CA LEU A 42 5.19 38.56 -15.22
C LEU A 42 6.67 38.47 -15.58
N GLU A 43 7.30 37.33 -15.31
CA GLU A 43 8.69 37.08 -15.70
C GLU A 43 8.88 37.17 -17.22
N SER A 44 7.98 36.58 -18.00
CA SER A 44 8.02 36.67 -19.47
C SER A 44 7.86 38.11 -19.97
N LEU A 45 7.02 38.92 -19.32
CA LEU A 45 6.85 40.34 -19.67
C LEU A 45 8.15 41.10 -19.44
N ILE A 46 8.77 40.94 -18.26
CA ILE A 46 10.04 41.59 -17.92
C ILE A 46 11.14 41.18 -18.88
N ARG A 47 11.26 39.87 -19.19
CA ARG A 47 12.24 39.37 -20.15
C ARG A 47 12.03 39.99 -21.54
N LYS A 48 10.79 40.23 -21.94
CA LYS A 48 10.48 40.85 -23.24
C LYS A 48 10.89 42.32 -23.26
N ILE A 49 10.53 43.08 -22.22
CA ILE A 49 10.91 44.49 -22.07
C ILE A 49 12.43 44.66 -22.03
N CYS A 50 13.15 43.79 -21.30
CA CYS A 50 14.61 43.88 -21.21
C CYS A 50 15.34 43.50 -22.51
N LYS A 51 14.71 42.72 -23.40
CA LYS A 51 15.32 42.28 -24.66
C LYS A 51 15.12 43.25 -25.81
N ASP A 52 14.04 44.02 -25.77
CA ASP A 52 13.59 44.88 -26.85
C ASP A 52 13.18 46.21 -26.21
N GLN A 53 14.11 47.18 -26.18
CA GLN A 53 13.85 48.49 -25.59
C GLN A 53 12.76 49.26 -26.35
N ASP A 54 12.61 48.99 -27.65
CA ASP A 54 11.57 49.60 -28.49
C ASP A 54 10.20 48.93 -28.30
N PHE A 55 10.14 47.79 -27.60
CA PHE A 55 8.90 47.06 -27.31
C PHE A 55 7.83 47.94 -26.65
N LEU A 56 8.28 48.86 -25.78
CA LEU A 56 7.40 49.79 -25.05
C LEU A 56 6.94 50.96 -25.91
N ILE A 57 7.74 51.39 -26.90
CA ILE A 57 7.42 52.53 -27.78
C ILE A 57 6.15 52.25 -28.59
N ALA A 58 5.92 50.99 -28.96
CA ALA A 58 4.74 50.55 -29.69
C ALA A 58 3.49 50.31 -28.81
N LYS A 59 3.49 50.70 -27.53
CA LYS A 59 2.38 50.45 -26.58
C LYS A 59 1.59 51.70 -26.28
N ASP A 60 0.27 51.54 -26.33
CA ASP A 60 -0.71 52.58 -26.05
C ASP A 60 -1.14 52.57 -24.57
N ALA A 61 -1.91 53.58 -24.18
CA ALA A 61 -2.43 53.71 -22.82
C ALA A 61 -3.33 52.53 -22.43
N HIS A 62 -4.07 51.95 -23.38
CA HIS A 62 -4.92 50.79 -23.16
C HIS A 62 -4.09 49.54 -22.78
N TRP A 63 -2.95 49.31 -23.43
CA TRP A 63 -2.05 48.23 -23.06
C TRP A 63 -1.46 48.42 -21.66
N ILE A 64 -1.14 49.66 -21.27
CA ILE A 64 -0.65 49.98 -19.92
C ILE A 64 -1.74 49.70 -18.88
N ASP A 65 -2.97 50.17 -19.09
CA ASP A 65 -4.11 49.93 -18.19
C ASP A 65 -4.44 48.43 -18.06
N TYR A 66 -4.37 47.69 -19.17
CA TYR A 66 -4.51 46.24 -19.17
C TYR A 66 -3.54 45.57 -18.19
N TRP A 67 -2.26 45.96 -18.23
CA TRP A 67 -1.24 45.39 -17.34
C TRP A 67 -1.36 45.88 -15.91
N LEU A 68 -1.72 47.15 -15.69
CA LEU A 68 -2.01 47.68 -14.36
C LEU A 68 -3.09 46.84 -13.65
N ASN A 69 -4.18 46.54 -14.36
CA ASN A 69 -5.23 45.66 -13.89
C ASN A 69 -4.74 44.23 -13.61
N LYS A 70 -3.80 43.71 -14.41
CA LYS A 70 -3.16 42.40 -14.14
C LYS A 70 -2.27 42.44 -12.91
N PHE A 71 -1.48 43.49 -12.71
CA PHE A 71 -0.58 43.60 -11.56
C PHE A 71 -1.36 43.62 -10.25
N ASN A 72 -2.45 44.37 -10.19
CA ASN A 72 -3.37 44.36 -9.04
C ASN A 72 -3.88 42.94 -8.76
N LYS A 73 -4.39 42.26 -9.79
CA LYS A 73 -4.84 40.87 -9.67
C LYS A 73 -3.73 39.93 -9.20
N TYR A 74 -2.51 40.09 -9.70
CA TYR A 74 -1.36 39.26 -9.33
C TYR A 74 -0.87 39.56 -7.91
N ASN A 75 -1.10 40.78 -7.40
CA ASN A 75 -0.83 41.13 -6.00
C ASN A 75 -1.84 40.44 -5.08
N ASP A 76 -3.11 40.38 -5.48
CA ASP A 76 -4.17 39.73 -4.69
C ASP A 76 -4.00 38.23 -4.52
N ASP A 77 -3.34 37.55 -5.47
CA ASP A 77 -3.08 36.11 -5.36
C ASP A 77 -2.28 35.74 -4.10
N TYR A 78 -1.42 36.65 -3.62
CA TYR A 78 -0.59 36.42 -2.45
C TYR A 78 -1.27 36.83 -1.14
N ARG A 79 -2.37 37.59 -1.16
CA ARG A 79 -3.13 38.00 0.06
C ARG A 79 -3.92 36.86 0.71
N ARG A 80 -3.67 35.63 0.30
CA ARG A 80 -4.41 34.46 0.73
C ARG A 80 -3.79 33.86 1.99
N LYS A 81 -4.65 33.46 2.93
CA LYS A 81 -4.23 32.88 4.21
C LYS A 81 -3.35 31.64 4.07
N GLU A 82 -3.54 30.88 2.98
CA GLU A 82 -2.72 29.70 2.70
C GLU A 82 -1.24 30.05 2.45
N TYR A 83 -0.94 31.28 2.05
CA TYR A 83 0.42 31.79 1.81
C TYR A 83 1.05 32.46 3.03
N ASP A 84 0.29 32.80 4.08
CA ASP A 84 0.78 33.49 5.28
C ASP A 84 2.00 32.78 5.89
N LYS A 85 2.03 31.45 5.86
CA LYS A 85 3.13 30.64 6.41
C LYS A 85 4.44 30.71 5.61
N PHE A 86 4.39 31.23 4.39
CA PHE A 86 5.51 31.28 3.46
C PHE A 86 5.98 32.71 3.18
N ILE A 87 5.32 33.71 3.75
CA ILE A 87 5.54 35.13 3.49
C ILE A 87 5.87 35.82 4.81
N ASP A 88 7.10 36.33 4.91
CA ASP A 88 7.54 37.08 6.10
C ASP A 88 7.08 38.54 6.03
N LYS A 89 7.17 39.16 4.85
CA LYS A 89 6.80 40.56 4.60
C LYS A 89 6.05 40.67 3.28
N TYR A 90 4.80 41.10 3.36
CA TYR A 90 3.93 41.20 2.19
C TYR A 90 4.34 42.33 1.26
N GLU A 91 4.88 43.42 1.82
CA GLU A 91 5.27 44.63 1.12
C GLU A 91 6.36 44.35 0.07
N GLU A 92 7.29 43.43 0.38
CA GLU A 92 8.37 43.04 -0.53
C GLU A 92 7.89 42.26 -1.76
N LEU A 93 6.67 41.72 -1.71
CA LEU A 93 6.07 40.96 -2.81
C LEU A 93 5.17 41.81 -3.69
N ILE A 94 4.85 43.05 -3.30
CA ILE A 94 3.91 43.89 -4.05
C ILE A 94 4.57 44.39 -5.34
N ILE A 95 3.89 44.17 -6.48
CA ILE A 95 4.27 44.81 -7.74
C ILE A 95 3.84 46.27 -7.64
N PRO A 96 4.77 47.25 -7.75
CA PRO A 96 4.42 48.66 -7.73
C PRO A 96 3.52 49.02 -8.90
N THR A 97 2.54 49.89 -8.66
CA THR A 97 1.57 50.37 -9.65
C THR A 97 1.90 51.76 -10.20
N TYR A 98 2.98 52.36 -9.72
CA TYR A 98 3.52 53.64 -10.15
C TYR A 98 4.86 53.45 -10.88
N ASP A 99 5.31 54.47 -11.61
CA ASP A 99 6.57 54.46 -12.38
C ASP A 99 6.74 53.25 -13.30
N LEU A 100 5.62 52.77 -13.86
CA LEU A 100 5.55 51.54 -14.63
C LEU A 100 6.60 51.52 -15.73
N PHE A 101 7.27 50.38 -15.86
CA PHE A 101 8.23 50.07 -16.93
C PHE A 101 9.49 50.96 -16.98
N ARG A 102 9.73 51.84 -16.00
CA ARG A 102 11.05 52.46 -15.80
C ARG A 102 12.08 51.43 -15.32
N ASP A 103 13.36 51.71 -15.51
CA ASP A 103 14.44 50.81 -15.08
C ASP A 103 14.38 50.47 -13.58
N THR A 104 14.03 51.45 -12.75
CA THR A 104 13.80 51.26 -11.31
C THR A 104 12.67 50.28 -11.03
N TRP A 105 11.54 50.44 -11.72
CA TRP A 105 10.40 49.52 -11.63
C TRP A 105 10.78 48.11 -12.10
N ILE A 106 11.47 47.99 -13.24
CA ILE A 106 11.92 46.69 -13.78
C ILE A 106 12.81 45.96 -12.77
N ASN A 107 13.76 46.67 -12.15
CA ASN A 107 14.65 46.08 -11.16
C ASN A 107 13.90 45.64 -9.88
N ASN A 108 12.96 46.45 -9.41
CA ASN A 108 12.10 46.10 -8.27
C ASN A 108 11.29 44.83 -8.58
N VAL A 109 10.62 44.78 -9.73
CA VAL A 109 9.77 43.64 -10.10
C VAL A 109 10.60 42.37 -10.35
N LYS A 110 11.84 42.47 -10.85
CA LYS A 110 12.75 41.30 -10.90
C LYS A 110 12.98 40.68 -9.52
N GLY A 111 13.18 41.52 -8.50
CA GLY A 111 13.30 41.08 -7.10
C GLY A 111 12.03 40.37 -6.63
N VAL A 112 10.88 41.01 -6.84
CA VAL A 112 9.55 40.46 -6.51
C VAL A 112 9.31 39.10 -7.18
N VAL A 113 9.58 38.98 -8.48
CA VAL A 113 9.40 37.73 -9.25
C VAL A 113 10.27 36.60 -8.68
N LYS A 114 11.52 36.90 -8.31
CA LYS A 114 12.42 35.91 -7.72
C LYS A 114 11.90 35.42 -6.37
N GLN A 115 11.42 36.33 -5.52
CA GLN A 115 10.83 35.97 -4.22
C GLN A 115 9.53 35.16 -4.40
N ARG A 116 8.60 35.64 -5.22
CA ARG A 116 7.34 34.94 -5.56
C ARG A 116 7.59 33.53 -6.10
N SER A 117 8.57 33.37 -6.99
CA SER A 117 8.94 32.06 -7.54
C SER A 117 9.46 31.09 -6.46
N LYS A 118 10.16 31.60 -5.44
CA LYS A 118 10.63 30.78 -4.30
C LYS A 118 9.44 30.35 -3.44
N ILE A 119 8.53 31.28 -3.15
CA ILE A 119 7.32 31.02 -2.36
C ILE A 119 6.43 29.99 -3.05
N ASP A 120 6.16 30.16 -4.35
CA ASP A 120 5.31 29.25 -5.13
C ASP A 120 5.86 27.81 -5.10
N LYS A 121 7.19 27.65 -5.22
CA LYS A 121 7.85 26.34 -5.13
C LYS A 121 7.72 25.72 -3.73
N ASN A 122 7.95 26.51 -2.68
CA ASN A 122 7.85 26.05 -1.30
C ASN A 122 6.41 25.65 -0.96
N PHE A 123 5.43 26.45 -1.37
CA PHE A 123 4.00 26.16 -1.19
C PHE A 123 3.62 24.84 -1.86
N LEU A 124 4.02 24.65 -3.13
CA LEU A 124 3.73 23.42 -3.87
C LEU A 124 4.39 22.19 -3.23
N GLN A 125 5.61 22.33 -2.74
CA GLN A 125 6.31 21.26 -2.04
C GLN A 125 5.58 20.88 -0.74
N ALA A 126 5.19 21.87 0.07
CA ALA A 126 4.43 21.64 1.29
C ALA A 126 3.09 20.95 1.02
N GLN A 127 2.38 21.36 -0.04
CA GLN A 127 1.13 20.73 -0.45
C GLN A 127 1.33 19.26 -0.86
N ARG A 128 2.40 18.96 -1.60
CA ARG A 128 2.75 17.58 -2.00
C ARG A 128 3.05 16.72 -0.78
N LEU A 129 3.85 17.22 0.16
CA LEU A 129 4.19 16.51 1.39
C LEU A 129 2.94 16.23 2.24
N SER A 130 2.06 17.23 2.40
CA SER A 130 0.79 17.07 3.11
C SER A 130 -0.08 15.97 2.48
N LYS A 131 -0.19 15.93 1.15
CA LYS A 131 -0.95 14.89 0.45
C LYS A 131 -0.33 13.50 0.59
N ILE A 132 0.99 13.41 0.60
CA ILE A 132 1.70 12.15 0.86
C ILE A 132 1.39 11.66 2.27
N GLN A 133 1.50 12.56 3.26
CA GLN A 133 1.21 12.26 4.66
C GLN A 133 -0.24 11.78 4.84
N GLU A 134 -1.21 12.49 4.27
CA GLU A 134 -2.62 12.11 4.31
C GLU A 134 -2.86 10.71 3.71
N ASN A 135 -2.19 10.39 2.59
CA ASN A 135 -2.31 9.08 1.96
C ASN A 135 -1.65 7.97 2.81
N ILE A 136 -0.53 8.27 3.46
CA ILE A 136 0.13 7.35 4.40
C ILE A 136 -0.82 7.07 5.57
N GLU A 137 -1.36 8.11 6.20
CA GLU A 137 -2.30 7.99 7.33
C GLU A 137 -3.55 7.18 6.94
N LYS A 138 -4.14 7.46 5.77
CA LYS A 138 -5.27 6.67 5.25
C LYS A 138 -4.90 5.19 5.11
N ARG A 139 -3.71 4.89 4.59
CA ARG A 139 -3.27 3.50 4.42
C ARG A 139 -2.97 2.83 5.76
N CYS A 140 -2.36 3.53 6.70
CA CYS A 140 -2.16 3.05 8.07
C CYS A 140 -3.51 2.75 8.74
N ASN A 141 -4.51 3.62 8.59
CA ASN A 141 -5.86 3.40 9.13
C ASN A 141 -6.52 2.15 8.53
N ILE A 142 -6.40 1.94 7.22
CA ILE A 142 -6.90 0.72 6.56
C ILE A 142 -6.20 -0.52 7.14
N ILE A 143 -4.87 -0.50 7.19
CA ILE A 143 -4.07 -1.61 7.74
C ILE A 143 -4.50 -1.91 9.18
N HIS A 144 -4.56 -0.90 10.05
CA HIS A 144 -5.01 -1.07 11.43
C HIS A 144 -6.40 -1.67 11.52
N SER A 145 -7.33 -1.26 10.67
CA SER A 145 -8.70 -1.79 10.65
C SER A 145 -8.81 -3.22 10.11
N ASP A 146 -7.93 -3.62 9.19
CA ASP A 146 -8.01 -4.91 8.50
C ASP A 146 -7.06 -5.97 9.07
N ILE A 147 -6.07 -5.60 9.90
CA ILE A 147 -5.19 -6.56 10.60
C ILE A 147 -5.98 -7.69 11.28
N PRO A 148 -7.05 -7.44 12.06
CA PRO A 148 -7.82 -8.53 12.68
C PRO A 148 -8.43 -9.49 11.66
N LYS A 149 -8.93 -8.98 10.52
CA LYS A 149 -9.48 -9.82 9.45
C LYS A 149 -8.40 -10.65 8.78
N TRP A 150 -7.23 -10.06 8.54
CA TRP A 150 -6.09 -10.77 7.95
C TRP A 150 -5.57 -11.85 8.88
N LEU A 151 -5.47 -11.58 10.18
CA LEU A 151 -5.11 -12.57 11.20
C LEU A 151 -6.13 -13.71 11.26
N LEU A 152 -7.44 -13.41 11.28
CA LEU A 152 -8.48 -14.44 11.24
C LEU A 152 -8.47 -15.27 9.95
N SER A 153 -8.06 -14.70 8.82
CA SER A 153 -7.93 -15.44 7.55
C SER A 153 -6.70 -16.33 7.45
N THR A 154 -5.65 -16.04 8.25
CA THR A 154 -4.36 -16.74 8.23
C THR A 154 -4.19 -17.71 9.38
N GLN A 155 -4.89 -17.48 10.50
CA GLN A 155 -5.19 -18.54 11.43
C GLN A 155 -5.96 -19.58 10.62
N ASP A 156 -5.38 -20.77 10.48
CA ASP A 156 -6.05 -21.97 10.03
C ASP A 156 -7.19 -22.25 11.02
N ALA A 157 -8.28 -21.49 10.95
CA ALA A 157 -9.56 -21.96 11.40
C ALA A 157 -9.72 -23.27 10.65
N VAL A 158 -9.59 -24.38 11.38
CA VAL A 158 -9.74 -25.73 10.86
C VAL A 158 -11.04 -25.68 10.07
N LYS A 159 -10.93 -25.58 8.74
CA LYS A 159 -12.13 -25.62 7.91
C LYS A 159 -12.60 -27.04 8.13
N GLU A 160 -13.66 -27.21 8.92
CA GLU A 160 -14.27 -28.51 9.20
C GLU A 160 -14.52 -29.27 7.88
N HIS A 161 -14.66 -28.53 6.78
CA HIS A 161 -14.93 -29.03 5.46
C HIS A 161 -13.96 -28.45 4.42
N ILE A 162 -13.27 -29.34 3.71
CA ILE A 162 -12.57 -29.01 2.46
C ILE A 162 -13.64 -28.86 1.37
N ILE A 163 -13.72 -27.68 0.76
CA ILE A 163 -14.62 -27.40 -0.36
C ILE A 163 -13.89 -27.73 -1.67
N ILE A 164 -14.45 -28.64 -2.46
CA ILE A 164 -13.94 -29.02 -3.78
C ILE A 164 -14.97 -28.61 -4.82
N ASP A 165 -14.68 -27.54 -5.55
CA ASP A 165 -15.62 -26.97 -6.53
C ASP A 165 -15.50 -27.62 -7.91
N ARG A 166 -14.35 -28.24 -8.20
CA ARG A 166 -14.04 -28.85 -9.51
C ARG A 166 -13.09 -30.01 -9.33
N ALA A 167 -13.25 -31.06 -10.14
CA ALA A 167 -12.36 -32.21 -10.15
C ALA A 167 -11.91 -32.54 -11.57
N VAL A 168 -10.61 -32.74 -11.77
CA VAL A 168 -10.08 -33.26 -13.04
C VAL A 168 -10.11 -34.78 -12.96
N ILE A 169 -10.90 -35.40 -13.83
CA ILE A 169 -11.07 -36.85 -13.90
C ILE A 169 -10.38 -37.35 -15.16
N SER A 170 -9.35 -38.17 -14.98
CA SER A 170 -8.63 -38.85 -16.06
C SER A 170 -9.08 -40.31 -16.13
N ASN A 171 -9.58 -40.76 -17.28
CA ASN A 171 -9.79 -42.17 -17.53
C ASN A 171 -8.50 -42.85 -18.02
N LYS A 172 -8.42 -44.18 -17.90
CA LYS A 172 -7.28 -44.99 -18.37
C LYS A 172 -6.98 -44.83 -19.87
N ASN A 173 -7.92 -44.29 -20.65
CA ASN A 173 -7.80 -44.04 -22.09
C ASN A 173 -7.38 -42.58 -22.40
N GLU A 174 -6.66 -41.93 -21.49
CA GLU A 174 -6.11 -40.56 -21.62
C GLU A 174 -7.13 -39.41 -21.81
N SER A 175 -8.43 -39.69 -21.84
CA SER A 175 -9.43 -38.63 -21.83
C SER A 175 -9.48 -37.96 -20.45
N VAL A 176 -9.12 -36.67 -20.44
CA VAL A 176 -9.18 -35.79 -19.27
C VAL A 176 -10.43 -34.93 -19.38
N ARG A 177 -11.28 -34.96 -18.35
CA ARG A 177 -12.46 -34.09 -18.28
C ARG A 177 -12.50 -33.31 -16.97
N LEU A 178 -12.95 -32.07 -17.03
CA LEU A 178 -13.22 -31.23 -15.86
C LEU A 178 -14.66 -31.46 -15.40
N ALA A 179 -14.84 -32.06 -14.23
CA ALA A 179 -16.13 -32.20 -13.58
C ALA A 179 -16.46 -30.93 -12.78
N ILE A 180 -17.64 -30.37 -13.04
CA ILE A 180 -18.21 -29.19 -12.36
C ILE A 180 -19.48 -29.58 -11.59
N ASP A 181 -20.14 -30.69 -11.96
CA ASP A 181 -21.34 -31.17 -11.29
C ASP A 181 -21.03 -31.64 -9.84
N PRO A 182 -21.72 -31.11 -8.82
CA PRO A 182 -21.43 -31.41 -7.42
C PRO A 182 -21.56 -32.89 -7.06
N LYS A 183 -22.51 -33.62 -7.66
CA LYS A 183 -22.69 -35.06 -7.37
C LYS A 183 -21.51 -35.86 -7.91
N THR A 184 -21.09 -35.56 -9.13
CA THR A 184 -19.94 -36.19 -9.78
C THR A 184 -18.65 -35.93 -9.01
N ILE A 185 -18.43 -34.68 -8.57
CA ILE A 185 -17.25 -34.29 -7.77
C ILE A 185 -17.23 -35.04 -6.44
N ARG A 186 -18.37 -35.11 -5.75
CA ARG A 186 -18.48 -35.78 -4.45
C ARG A 186 -18.13 -37.27 -4.52
N ILE A 187 -18.63 -37.98 -5.55
CA ILE A 187 -18.34 -39.41 -5.75
C ILE A 187 -16.84 -39.60 -6.01
N TYR A 188 -16.29 -38.85 -6.96
CA TYR A 188 -14.89 -38.96 -7.34
C TYR A 188 -13.94 -38.63 -6.18
N ALA A 189 -14.24 -37.57 -5.42
CA ALA A 189 -13.46 -37.19 -4.24
C ALA A 189 -13.50 -38.29 -3.17
N LYS A 190 -14.68 -38.83 -2.87
CA LYS A 190 -14.85 -39.92 -1.88
C LYS A 190 -13.99 -41.13 -2.24
N ASP A 191 -14.04 -41.59 -3.49
CA ASP A 191 -13.29 -42.76 -3.95
C ASP A 191 -11.78 -42.51 -3.93
N THR A 192 -11.36 -41.31 -4.32
CA THR A 192 -9.95 -40.91 -4.33
C THR A 192 -9.39 -40.86 -2.89
N PHE A 193 -10.10 -40.21 -1.96
CA PHE A 193 -9.67 -40.13 -0.57
C PHE A 193 -9.71 -41.49 0.13
N ALA A 194 -10.66 -42.37 -0.17
CA ALA A 194 -10.68 -43.73 0.34
C ALA A 194 -9.44 -44.53 -0.09
N GLY A 195 -8.90 -44.26 -1.28
CA GLY A 195 -7.64 -44.85 -1.77
C GLY A 195 -6.39 -44.28 -1.11
N ILE A 196 -6.35 -42.97 -0.86
CA ILE A 196 -5.19 -42.27 -0.27
C ILE A 196 -5.11 -42.52 1.24
N LEU A 197 -6.24 -42.43 1.93
CA LEU A 197 -6.35 -42.54 3.39
C LEU A 197 -6.63 -43.98 3.83
N ARG A 198 -5.99 -44.97 3.20
CA ARG A 198 -6.02 -46.34 3.74
C ARG A 198 -5.44 -46.30 5.16
N LYS A 199 -6.12 -46.97 6.11
CA LYS A 199 -5.53 -47.28 7.42
C LYS A 199 -4.14 -47.84 7.15
N ARG A 200 -3.10 -47.10 7.54
CA ARG A 200 -1.75 -47.65 7.54
C ARG A 200 -1.80 -48.79 8.54
N ASN A 201 -1.66 -50.03 8.08
CA ASN A 201 -1.32 -51.13 8.95
C ASN A 201 0.11 -50.88 9.42
N THR A 202 0.27 -49.95 10.38
CA THR A 202 1.47 -49.86 11.18
C THR A 202 1.53 -51.16 11.97
N LYS A 203 2.25 -52.15 11.43
CA LYS A 203 2.75 -53.23 12.26
C LYS A 203 3.46 -52.57 13.43
N SER A 204 3.24 -53.06 14.65
CA SER A 204 4.02 -52.66 15.83
C SER A 204 5.47 -52.60 15.39
N ILE A 205 6.08 -51.43 15.54
CA ILE A 205 7.49 -51.24 15.20
C ILE A 205 8.24 -52.12 16.19
N GLU A 206 8.58 -53.35 15.78
CA GLU A 206 9.68 -54.07 16.40
C GLU A 206 10.87 -53.13 16.24
N GLN A 207 11.35 -52.57 17.34
CA GLN A 207 12.44 -51.62 17.34
C GLN A 207 13.64 -52.30 16.66
N ASP A 208 14.01 -51.77 15.49
CA ASP A 208 15.22 -52.18 14.79
C ASP A 208 16.41 -52.00 15.73
N ALA A 209 17.23 -53.05 15.87
CA ALA A 209 18.38 -53.09 16.76
C ALA A 209 19.35 -51.92 16.53
N PHE A 210 19.39 -51.39 15.29
CA PHE A 210 20.14 -50.18 14.96
C PHE A 210 19.68 -48.96 15.77
N TRP A 211 18.37 -48.68 15.78
CA TRP A 211 17.80 -47.53 16.48
C TRP A 211 17.83 -47.71 18.00
N SER A 212 17.58 -48.94 18.50
CA SER A 212 17.71 -49.23 19.93
C SER A 212 19.12 -48.96 20.46
N ASN A 213 20.15 -49.10 19.62
CA ASN A 213 21.53 -48.84 20.02
C ASN A 213 21.91 -47.35 19.94
N ILE A 214 21.37 -46.60 18.97
CA ILE A 214 21.54 -45.14 18.88
C ILE A 214 20.87 -44.44 20.06
N TYR A 215 19.66 -44.85 20.41
CA TYR A 215 18.87 -44.22 21.47
C TYR A 215 19.10 -44.83 22.86
N ARG A 216 20.04 -45.78 23.00
CA ARG A 216 20.39 -46.34 24.31
C ARG A 216 20.94 -45.23 25.22
N PRO A 217 20.33 -44.96 26.39
CA PRO A 217 20.85 -43.99 27.34
C PRO A 217 22.27 -44.34 27.78
N LYS A 218 23.18 -43.36 27.84
CA LYS A 218 24.56 -43.52 28.30
C LYS A 218 24.87 -42.59 29.46
N GLY A 219 25.67 -43.08 30.41
CA GLY A 219 26.17 -42.29 31.54
C GLY A 219 25.06 -41.98 32.55
N GLU A 220 25.04 -40.73 33.03
CA GLU A 220 24.12 -40.27 34.09
C GLU A 220 22.63 -40.32 33.68
N PHE A 221 22.34 -40.35 32.37
CA PHE A 221 20.98 -40.42 31.85
C PHE A 221 20.36 -41.82 31.86
N THR A 222 21.15 -42.86 32.17
CA THR A 222 20.64 -44.24 32.20
C THR A 222 19.61 -44.44 33.31
N GLU A 223 19.79 -43.79 34.47
CA GLU A 223 18.88 -43.92 35.61
C GLU A 223 17.58 -43.14 35.40
N CYS A 224 17.65 -41.91 34.89
CA CYS A 224 16.45 -41.10 34.65
C CYS A 224 15.60 -41.60 33.47
N MET A 225 16.21 -42.31 32.51
CA MET A 225 15.52 -42.88 31.35
C MET A 225 15.06 -44.33 31.54
N ALA A 226 15.42 -44.99 32.65
CA ALA A 226 15.00 -46.36 32.91
C ALA A 226 13.47 -46.50 32.91
N ASN A 227 12.80 -45.58 33.63
CA ASN A 227 11.34 -45.61 33.79
C ASN A 227 10.59 -45.06 32.55
N LEU A 228 11.28 -44.44 31.60
CA LEU A 228 10.69 -43.87 30.37
C LEU A 228 10.28 -44.96 29.37
N MET A 229 10.87 -46.15 29.49
CA MET A 229 10.57 -47.30 28.65
C MET A 229 9.53 -48.24 29.27
N ASP A 230 9.19 -48.03 30.55
CA ASP A 230 8.17 -48.81 31.23
C ASP A 230 6.77 -48.35 30.78
N GLU A 231 5.82 -49.28 30.73
CA GLU A 231 4.44 -48.94 30.42
C GLU A 231 3.86 -48.05 31.53
N ILE A 232 3.32 -46.89 31.15
CA ILE A 232 2.68 -45.97 32.09
C ILE A 232 1.55 -46.71 32.80
N THR A 233 1.62 -46.78 34.13
CA THR A 233 0.59 -47.42 34.92
C THR A 233 -0.67 -46.54 35.01
N LEU A 234 -1.83 -47.16 35.21
CA LEU A 234 -3.11 -46.43 35.32
C LEU A 234 -3.08 -45.41 36.48
N GLU A 235 -2.37 -45.76 37.56
CA GLU A 235 -2.21 -44.95 38.77
C GLU A 235 -1.32 -43.72 38.52
N GLU A 236 -0.19 -43.89 37.81
CA GLU A 236 0.65 -42.77 37.38
C GLU A 236 -0.11 -41.83 36.44
N TRP A 237 -0.92 -42.39 35.53
CA TRP A 237 -1.75 -41.61 34.63
C TRP A 237 -2.80 -40.78 35.36
N GLN A 238 -3.51 -41.38 36.32
CA GLN A 238 -4.49 -40.68 37.15
C GLN A 238 -3.85 -39.56 37.97
N ARG A 239 -2.68 -39.81 38.57
CA ARG A 239 -1.95 -38.80 39.35
C ARG A 239 -1.45 -37.64 38.49
N THR A 240 -1.03 -37.93 37.26
CA THR A 240 -0.61 -36.91 36.30
C THR A 240 -1.79 -36.02 35.89
N LEU A 241 -2.97 -36.60 35.65
CA LEU A 241 -4.18 -35.86 35.33
C LEU A 241 -4.61 -34.93 36.48
N GLU A 242 -4.53 -35.40 37.73
CA GLU A 242 -4.80 -34.58 38.92
C GLU A 242 -3.86 -33.38 39.01
N LEU A 243 -2.55 -33.57 38.76
CA LEU A 243 -1.56 -32.49 38.76
C LEU A 243 -1.81 -31.48 37.64
N THR A 244 -2.17 -31.93 36.43
CA THR A 244 -2.48 -31.02 35.31
C THR A 244 -3.77 -30.22 35.54
N ASN A 245 -4.74 -30.79 36.26
CA ASN A 245 -5.99 -30.10 36.58
C ASN A 245 -5.87 -29.13 37.76
N LEU A 246 -4.83 -29.26 38.58
CA LEU A 246 -4.53 -28.37 39.72
C LEU A 246 -3.60 -27.20 39.36
N ALA A 247 -3.00 -27.20 38.16
CA ALA A 247 -2.18 -26.08 37.72
C ALA A 247 -3.07 -24.84 37.48
N PRO A 248 -2.89 -23.73 38.22
CA PRO A 248 -3.63 -22.51 37.94
C PRO A 248 -3.19 -21.97 36.58
N LEU A 249 -4.19 -21.66 35.74
CA LEU A 249 -4.00 -20.88 34.53
C LEU A 249 -3.39 -19.53 34.93
N TYR A 250 -2.07 -19.40 34.74
CA TYR A 250 -1.38 -18.11 34.70
C TYR A 250 -1.46 -17.53 33.29
#